data_AF-A0A015KGW7-F1
#
_entry.id   AF-A0A015KGW7-F1
#
_cell.length_a   1.000
_cell.length_b   1.000
_cell.length_c   1.000
_cell.angle_alpha   90.00
_cell.angle_beta   90.00
_cell.angle_gamma   90.00
#
_symmetry.space_group_name_H-M   'P 1'
#
loop_
_entity.id
_entity.type
_entity.pdbx_description
1 polymer ?
#
loop_
_entity_poly.entity_id
_entity_poly.type
_entity_poly.pdbx_seq_one_letter_code
_entity_poly.pdbx_strand_id
1 'polypeptide(L)'
;MRTVFSYTSTSEEQWMKFATEVDDSLGVYLNKQYTTCSDFSSLSLDRMWYALKAAIFSAAIETLSFHKVSNTHRSTYSPELSKLIAINKFLDRFLYRFTTRHPNRPTQILQMTAELPSHLVNLTSLLPDYSIPTYSTTPLSGFKSFLRSQKNLVSAFLGTKFAQNLSDSVEYYTALRDEHFSDSLGTFIDSALSVEKCSIVLRK
;
A
#
# COMPACT_ATOMS: atom_id res chain seq x y z
N MET A 1 7.81 0.50 -5.85
CA MET A 1 8.08 -0.95 -6.02
C MET A 1 8.81 -1.40 -4.77
N ARG A 2 8.38 -2.47 -4.10
CA ARG A 2 9.11 -3.02 -2.95
C ARG A 2 10.11 -4.06 -3.47
N THR A 3 11.37 -3.91 -3.11
CA THR A 3 12.41 -4.90 -3.39
C THR A 3 12.49 -5.82 -2.19
N VAL A 4 12.34 -7.13 -2.42
CA VAL A 4 12.47 -8.14 -1.36
C VAL A 4 13.68 -9.01 -1.68
N PHE A 5 14.62 -9.06 -0.74
CA PHE A 5 15.83 -9.87 -0.84
C PHE A 5 15.55 -11.26 -0.26
N SER A 6 15.95 -12.30 -0.98
CA SER A 6 15.79 -13.69 -0.50
C SER A 6 17.08 -14.07 0.23
N TYR A 7 17.03 -14.14 1.57
CA TYR A 7 18.21 -14.40 2.42
C TYR A 7 18.33 -15.85 2.89
N THR A 8 17.27 -16.66 2.74
CA THR A 8 17.21 -18.05 3.23
C THR A 8 17.97 -19.04 2.35
N SER A 9 18.49 -18.60 1.20
CA SER A 9 19.20 -19.45 0.22
C SER A 9 20.53 -18.85 -0.26
N THR A 10 21.09 -17.87 0.47
CA THR A 10 22.35 -17.22 0.10
C THR A 10 23.53 -18.09 0.52
N SER A 11 24.45 -18.39 -0.40
CA SER A 11 25.66 -19.17 -0.09
C SER A 11 26.67 -18.32 0.71
N GLU A 12 27.61 -18.98 1.39
CA GLU A 12 28.69 -18.30 2.13
C GLU A 12 29.54 -17.43 1.20
N GLU A 13 29.82 -17.90 -0.02
CA GLU A 13 30.52 -17.13 -1.06
C GLU A 13 29.76 -15.85 -1.45
N GLN A 14 28.43 -15.92 -1.57
CA GLN A 14 27.60 -14.76 -1.87
C GLN A 14 27.55 -13.77 -0.71
N TRP A 15 27.55 -14.25 0.53
CA TRP A 15 27.65 -13.41 1.72
C TRP A 15 28.98 -12.69 1.81
N MET A 16 30.08 -13.38 1.53
CA MET A 16 31.42 -12.78 1.50
C MET A 16 31.51 -11.71 0.40
N LYS A 17 30.98 -12.00 -0.79
CA LYS A 17 30.92 -11.04 -1.89
C LYS A 17 30.08 -9.80 -1.52
N PHE A 18 28.93 -10.00 -0.87
CA PHE A 18 28.11 -8.89 -0.37
C PHE A 18 28.86 -8.04 0.66
N ALA A 19 29.51 -8.66 1.64
CA ALA A 19 30.26 -7.94 2.67
C ALA A 19 31.39 -7.10 2.07
N THR A 20 32.17 -7.66 1.14
CA THR A 20 33.22 -6.93 0.43
C THR A 20 32.65 -5.75 -0.36
N GLU A 21 31.54 -5.94 -1.08
CA GLU A 21 30.90 -4.86 -1.84
C GLU A 21 30.34 -3.74 -0.94
N VAL A 22 29.83 -4.08 0.25
CA VAL A 22 29.39 -3.09 1.25
C VAL A 22 30.58 -2.23 1.70
N ASP A 23 31.71 -2.85 2.03
CA ASP A 23 32.91 -2.15 2.49
C ASP A 23 33.48 -1.24 1.39
N ASP A 24 33.58 -1.74 0.16
CA ASP A 24 34.06 -0.97 -1.00
C ASP A 24 33.13 0.21 -1.31
N SER A 25 31.82 -0.04 -1.38
CA SER A 25 30.81 1.00 -1.60
C SER A 25 30.82 2.06 -0.49
N LEU A 26 30.92 1.64 0.78
CA LEU A 26 30.99 2.55 1.92
C LEU A 26 32.25 3.43 1.85
N GLY A 27 33.39 2.83 1.50
CA GLY A 27 34.63 3.56 1.26
C GLY A 27 34.49 4.64 0.19
N VAL A 28 33.81 4.33 -0.92
CA VAL A 28 33.52 5.30 -1.99
C VAL A 28 32.61 6.42 -1.51
N TYR A 29 31.54 6.11 -0.77
CA TYR A 29 30.62 7.12 -0.25
C TYR A 29 31.31 8.09 0.73
N LEU A 30 32.13 7.55 1.64
CA LEU A 30 32.88 8.35 2.60
C LEU A 30 33.94 9.21 1.90
N ASN A 31 34.72 8.64 0.98
CA ASN A 31 35.74 9.38 0.23
C ASN A 31 35.13 10.49 -0.65
N LYS A 32 33.97 10.25 -1.26
CA LYS A 32 33.28 11.25 -2.10
C LYS A 32 32.70 12.41 -1.29
N GLN A 33 32.20 12.14 -0.09
CA GLN A 33 31.63 13.18 0.78
C GLN A 33 32.68 13.91 1.61
N TYR A 34 33.83 13.28 1.87
CA TYR A 34 34.84 13.79 2.80
C TYR A 34 36.25 13.57 2.23
N THR A 35 36.55 14.23 1.12
CA THR A 35 37.88 14.19 0.47
C THR A 35 39.03 14.72 1.34
N THR A 36 38.74 15.35 2.50
CA THR A 36 39.75 16.03 3.33
C THR A 36 39.59 15.85 4.84
N CYS A 37 38.68 15.01 5.32
CA CYS A 37 38.40 14.90 6.75
C CYS A 37 38.98 13.62 7.36
N SER A 38 40.12 13.76 8.03
CA SER A 38 40.83 12.68 8.73
C SER A 38 40.13 12.19 10.01
N ASP A 39 39.14 12.94 10.50
CA ASP A 39 38.55 12.72 11.82
C ASP A 39 37.07 12.35 11.73
N PHE A 40 36.80 11.05 11.93
CA PHE A 40 35.45 10.47 12.04
C PHE A 40 34.59 11.10 13.15
N SER A 41 35.20 11.75 14.14
CA SER A 41 34.54 12.43 15.25
C SER A 41 33.79 13.71 14.84
N SER A 42 34.08 14.27 13.66
CA SER A 42 33.41 15.45 13.11
C SER A 42 32.15 15.13 12.28
N LEU A 43 31.91 13.85 12.02
CA LEU A 43 30.82 13.41 11.17
C LEU A 43 29.51 13.39 11.95
N SER A 44 28.46 13.99 11.37
CA SER A 44 27.13 13.84 11.94
C SER A 44 26.66 12.39 11.78
N LEU A 45 26.14 11.83 12.89
CA LEU A 45 25.67 10.44 12.95
C LEU A 45 24.61 10.15 11.88
N ASP A 46 23.76 11.14 11.57
CA ASP A 46 22.77 11.05 10.49
C ASP A 46 23.39 10.82 9.10
N ARG A 47 24.52 11.47 8.82
CA ARG A 47 25.20 11.34 7.52
C ARG A 47 25.94 10.01 7.40
N MET A 48 26.58 9.56 8.48
CA MET A 48 27.18 8.23 8.53
C MET A 48 26.12 7.13 8.36
N TRP A 49 25.00 7.28 9.05
CA TRP A 49 23.88 6.35 8.94
C TRP A 49 23.31 6.30 7.53
N TYR A 50 23.18 7.47 6.87
CA TYR A 50 22.76 7.53 5.48
C TYR A 50 23.75 6.83 4.54
N ALA A 51 25.06 7.08 4.71
CA ALA A 51 26.10 6.46 3.89
C ALA A 51 26.12 4.93 4.06
N LEU A 52 26.06 4.45 5.30
CA LEU A 52 25.96 3.02 5.60
C LEU A 52 24.72 2.38 4.98
N LYS A 53 23.56 3.02 5.16
CA LYS A 53 22.31 2.54 4.58
C LYS A 53 22.39 2.47 3.05
N ALA A 54 22.96 3.49 2.41
CA ALA A 54 23.14 3.52 0.96
C ALA A 54 24.08 2.40 0.47
N ALA A 55 25.22 2.20 1.14
CA ALA A 55 26.16 1.14 0.81
C ALA A 55 25.53 -0.25 0.93
N ILE A 56 24.82 -0.52 2.04
CA ILE A 56 24.10 -1.78 2.26
C ILE A 56 23.07 -2.03 1.16
N PHE A 57 22.26 -1.04 0.80
CA PHE A 57 21.24 -1.22 -0.23
C PHE A 57 21.82 -1.41 -1.63
N SER A 58 22.87 -0.66 -1.98
CA SER A 58 23.56 -0.80 -3.27
C SER A 58 24.18 -2.19 -3.40
N ALA A 59 24.98 -2.59 -2.41
CA ALA A 59 25.62 -3.91 -2.41
C ALA A 59 24.60 -5.05 -2.44
N ALA A 60 23.47 -4.91 -1.72
CA ALA A 60 22.41 -5.90 -1.72
C ALA A 60 21.76 -6.05 -3.11
N ILE A 61 21.59 -4.96 -3.86
CA ILE A 61 21.08 -4.99 -5.24
C ILE A 61 22.06 -5.71 -6.17
N GLU A 62 23.36 -5.54 -5.97
CA GLU A 62 24.37 -6.08 -6.88
C GLU A 62 24.73 -7.55 -6.60
N THR A 63 24.63 -7.98 -5.35
CA THR A 63 25.16 -9.29 -4.92
C THR A 63 24.08 -10.27 -4.48
N LEU A 64 22.95 -9.79 -3.94
CA LEU A 64 21.89 -10.67 -3.44
C LEU A 64 20.81 -10.89 -4.50
N SER A 65 20.29 -12.12 -4.53
CA SER A 65 19.09 -12.40 -5.31
C SER A 65 17.90 -11.63 -4.72
N PHE A 66 17.32 -10.74 -5.51
CA PHE A 66 16.14 -9.99 -5.15
C PHE A 66 15.04 -10.18 -6.18
N HIS A 67 13.81 -10.24 -5.69
CA HIS A 67 12.64 -10.20 -6.53
C HIS A 67 12.01 -8.83 -6.39
N LYS A 68 11.76 -8.17 -7.53
CA LYS A 68 10.93 -6.98 -7.56
C LYS A 68 9.50 -7.42 -7.30
N VAL A 69 9.09 -7.34 -6.04
CA VAL A 69 7.68 -7.50 -5.68
C VAL A 69 7.00 -6.20 -6.12
N SER A 70 6.54 -6.21 -7.36
CA SER A 70 5.43 -5.36 -7.74
C SER A 70 4.26 -5.74 -6.82
N ASN A 71 3.36 -4.81 -6.51
CA ASN A 71 2.09 -5.18 -5.88
C ASN A 71 1.24 -5.93 -6.93
N THR A 72 1.71 -7.08 -7.41
CA THR A 72 1.10 -7.90 -8.47
C THR A 72 -0.23 -8.46 -7.99
N HIS A 73 -0.38 -8.61 -6.66
CA HIS A 73 -1.68 -8.62 -6.02
C HIS A 73 -2.19 -7.17 -5.89
N ARG A 74 -2.51 -6.53 -7.02
CA ARG A 74 -3.61 -5.57 -6.97
C ARG A 74 -4.81 -6.45 -6.65
N SER A 75 -5.44 -6.22 -5.51
CA SER A 75 -6.79 -6.69 -5.27
C SER A 75 -7.60 -6.35 -6.51
N THR A 76 -7.92 -7.35 -7.31
CA THR A 76 -8.77 -7.18 -8.50
C THR A 76 -10.17 -6.97 -7.96
N TYR A 77 -10.43 -5.75 -7.52
CA TYR A 77 -11.75 -5.36 -7.07
C TYR A 77 -12.70 -5.51 -8.26
N SER A 78 -13.94 -5.95 -7.97
CA SER A 78 -15.01 -5.93 -8.96
C SER A 78 -15.07 -4.56 -9.66
N PRO A 79 -15.41 -4.50 -10.96
CA PRO A 79 -15.57 -3.24 -11.69
C PRO A 79 -16.45 -2.23 -10.96
N GLU A 80 -17.49 -2.69 -10.24
CA GLU A 80 -18.38 -1.86 -9.44
C GLU A 80 -17.67 -1.19 -8.26
N LEU A 81 -16.91 -1.98 -7.50
CA LEU A 81 -16.12 -1.49 -6.36
C LEU A 81 -15.03 -0.52 -6.82
N SER A 82 -14.42 -0.78 -7.98
CA SER A 82 -13.46 0.13 -8.61
C SER A 82 -14.10 1.48 -9.00
N LYS A 83 -15.30 1.46 -9.59
CA LYS A 83 -16.07 2.68 -9.90
C LYS A 83 -16.42 3.46 -8.63
N LEU A 84 -16.84 2.77 -7.58
CA LEU A 84 -17.18 3.37 -6.29
C LEU A 84 -15.96 4.03 -5.62
N ILE A 85 -14.80 3.38 -5.65
CA ILE A 85 -13.52 3.96 -5.19
C ILE A 85 -13.16 5.22 -6.00
N ALA A 86 -13.38 5.21 -7.32
CA ALA A 86 -13.11 6.37 -8.16
C ALA A 86 -14.00 7.56 -7.80
N ILE A 87 -15.30 7.33 -7.57
CA ILE A 87 -16.25 8.37 -7.15
C ILE A 87 -15.87 8.92 -5.75
N ASN A 88 -15.47 8.05 -4.83
CA ASN A 88 -15.02 8.45 -3.50
C ASN A 88 -13.81 9.39 -3.55
N LYS A 89 -12.81 9.05 -4.38
CA LYS A 89 -11.62 9.88 -4.62
C LYS A 89 -11.96 11.21 -5.29
N PHE A 90 -12.91 11.20 -6.24
CA PHE A 90 -13.40 12.41 -6.87
C PHE A 90 -14.01 13.37 -5.84
N LEU A 91 -14.91 12.88 -4.97
CA LEU A 91 -15.54 13.67 -3.92
C LEU A 91 -14.52 14.21 -2.90
N ASP A 92 -13.54 13.40 -2.49
CA ASP A 92 -12.42 13.86 -1.63
C ASP A 92 -11.63 14.99 -2.28
N ARG A 93 -11.23 14.81 -3.54
CA ARG A 93 -10.50 15.83 -4.30
C ARG A 93 -11.36 17.09 -4.43
N PHE A 94 -12.66 16.96 -4.65
CA PHE A 94 -13.56 18.10 -4.83
C PHE A 94 -13.66 18.91 -3.53
N LEU A 95 -13.89 18.24 -2.40
CA LEU A 95 -13.91 18.87 -1.08
C LEU A 95 -12.57 19.53 -0.74
N TYR A 96 -11.46 18.89 -1.06
CA TYR A 96 -10.11 19.43 -0.86
C TYR A 96 -9.83 20.69 -1.70
N ARG A 97 -10.37 20.78 -2.92
CA ARG A 97 -10.29 22.01 -3.73
C ARG A 97 -11.07 23.17 -3.12
N PHE A 98 -12.02 22.92 -2.22
CA PHE A 98 -12.72 23.96 -1.50
C PHE A 98 -11.98 24.52 -0.27
N THR A 99 -10.96 23.82 0.23
CA THR A 99 -10.19 24.23 1.41
C THR A 99 -8.85 24.89 1.04
N THR A 100 -8.25 24.46 -0.07
CA THR A 100 -6.93 24.96 -0.50
C THR A 100 -6.99 26.32 -1.21
N ARG A 101 -5.98 27.18 -1.03
CA ARG A 101 -5.80 28.42 -1.79
C ARG A 101 -4.81 28.15 -2.93
N HIS A 102 -5.27 28.17 -4.18
CA HIS A 102 -4.43 27.95 -5.36
C HIS A 102 -4.95 28.80 -6.54
N PRO A 103 -4.09 29.39 -7.39
CA PRO A 103 -4.52 30.27 -8.50
C PRO A 103 -5.47 29.60 -9.50
N ASN A 104 -5.18 28.37 -9.95
CA ASN A 104 -6.04 27.63 -10.90
C ASN A 104 -7.31 27.00 -10.29
N ARG A 105 -7.65 27.34 -9.04
CA ARG A 105 -8.76 26.74 -8.30
C ARG A 105 -10.14 26.98 -8.92
N PRO A 106 -10.52 28.20 -9.38
CA PRO A 106 -11.87 28.46 -9.88
C PRO A 106 -12.21 27.60 -11.10
N THR A 107 -11.28 27.50 -12.06
CA THR A 107 -11.44 26.69 -13.28
C THR A 107 -11.60 25.21 -12.97
N GLN A 108 -10.78 24.68 -12.04
CA GLN A 108 -10.90 23.28 -11.62
C GLN A 108 -12.23 23.01 -10.90
N ILE A 109 -12.68 23.91 -10.03
CA ILE A 109 -13.98 23.78 -9.36
C ILE A 109 -15.11 23.78 -10.40
N LEU A 110 -15.04 24.64 -11.41
CA LEU A 110 -16.04 24.67 -12.49
C LEU A 110 -16.09 23.34 -13.25
N GLN A 111 -14.94 22.81 -13.64
CA GLN A 111 -14.82 21.50 -14.31
C GLN A 111 -15.38 20.37 -13.45
N MET A 112 -15.00 20.30 -12.18
CA MET A 112 -15.51 19.29 -11.25
C MET A 112 -17.01 19.45 -10.98
N THR A 113 -17.53 20.69 -11.00
CA THR A 113 -18.97 20.96 -10.88
C THR A 113 -19.73 20.45 -12.11
N ALA A 114 -19.15 20.58 -13.31
CA ALA A 114 -19.73 20.05 -14.55
C ALA A 114 -19.67 18.51 -14.63
N GLU A 115 -18.64 17.89 -14.05
CA GLU A 115 -18.49 16.43 -14.00
C GLU A 115 -19.37 15.75 -12.93
N LEU A 116 -19.72 16.48 -11.86
CA LEU A 116 -20.47 15.96 -10.70
C LEU A 116 -21.76 15.21 -11.08
N PRO A 117 -22.64 15.71 -11.97
CA PRO A 117 -23.88 15.01 -12.32
C PRO A 117 -23.62 13.59 -12.85
N SER A 118 -22.59 13.40 -13.68
CA SER A 118 -22.26 12.09 -14.24
C SER A 118 -21.83 11.10 -13.15
N HIS A 119 -21.08 11.57 -12.14
CA HIS A 119 -20.72 10.77 -10.98
C HIS A 119 -21.93 10.41 -10.11
N LEU A 120 -22.91 11.31 -9.95
CA LEU A 120 -24.14 11.04 -9.20
C LEU A 120 -25.03 10.01 -9.91
N VAL A 121 -25.13 10.04 -11.24
CA VAL A 121 -25.83 9.01 -12.03
C VAL A 121 -25.11 7.66 -11.94
N ASN A 122 -23.79 7.65 -11.94
CA ASN A 122 -23.04 6.42 -11.71
C ASN A 122 -23.31 5.88 -10.30
N LEU A 123 -23.46 6.73 -9.27
CA LEU A 123 -23.85 6.28 -7.93
C LEU A 123 -25.23 5.62 -7.89
N THR A 124 -26.22 6.14 -8.63
CA THR A 124 -27.55 5.50 -8.69
C THR A 124 -27.51 4.09 -9.29
N SER A 125 -26.56 3.80 -10.18
CA SER A 125 -26.37 2.44 -10.69
C SER A 125 -25.66 1.49 -9.72
N LEU A 126 -24.93 2.02 -8.74
CA LEU A 126 -24.07 1.24 -7.82
C LEU A 126 -24.70 1.02 -6.44
N LEU A 127 -25.63 1.89 -6.04
CA LEU A 127 -26.29 1.85 -4.74
C LEU A 127 -27.77 1.52 -4.93
N PRO A 128 -28.26 0.37 -4.44
CA PRO A 128 -29.69 0.12 -4.39
C PRO A 128 -30.35 1.19 -3.49
N ASP A 129 -31.53 1.65 -3.89
CA ASP A 129 -32.34 2.64 -3.16
C ASP A 129 -31.77 4.06 -3.06
N TYR A 130 -30.64 4.35 -3.72
CA TYR A 130 -30.12 5.71 -3.78
C TYR A 130 -30.84 6.55 -4.84
N SER A 131 -31.57 7.57 -4.39
CA SER A 131 -32.07 8.65 -5.24
C SER A 131 -31.15 9.86 -5.17
N ILE A 132 -30.87 10.51 -6.29
CA ILE A 132 -30.07 11.74 -6.34
C ILE A 132 -30.82 12.84 -5.56
N PRO A 133 -30.27 13.35 -4.44
CA PRO A 133 -30.92 14.42 -3.71
C PRO A 133 -30.90 15.71 -4.52
N THR A 134 -31.95 16.52 -4.41
CA THR A 134 -31.94 17.87 -4.97
C THR A 134 -30.82 18.68 -4.30
N TYR A 135 -29.93 19.25 -5.10
CA TYR A 135 -28.82 20.07 -4.61
C TYR A 135 -28.75 21.39 -5.37
N SER A 136 -28.22 22.40 -4.70
CA SER A 136 -27.89 23.69 -5.30
C SER A 136 -26.41 23.96 -5.15
N THR A 137 -25.82 24.63 -6.15
CA THR A 137 -24.43 25.13 -6.08
C THR A 137 -24.33 26.41 -5.24
N THR A 138 -25.46 27.06 -4.97
CA THR A 138 -25.58 28.29 -4.16
C THR A 138 -26.61 28.10 -3.03
N PRO A 139 -26.30 28.47 -1.78
CA PRO A 139 -25.03 29.01 -1.27
C PRO A 139 -23.94 27.94 -1.16
N LEU A 140 -22.67 28.38 -1.24
CA LEU A 140 -21.49 27.50 -1.22
C LEU A 140 -21.41 26.59 0.03
N SER A 141 -21.91 27.07 1.18
CA SER A 141 -21.97 26.28 2.42
C SER A 141 -22.92 25.08 2.30
N GLY A 142 -24.08 25.27 1.67
CA GLY A 142 -25.04 24.20 1.38
C GLY A 142 -24.44 23.17 0.43
N PHE A 143 -23.79 23.65 -0.65
CA PHE A 143 -23.12 22.78 -1.61
C PHE A 143 -22.00 21.94 -0.98
N LYS A 144 -21.15 22.53 -0.13
CA LYS A 144 -20.13 21.78 0.61
C LYS A 144 -20.71 20.73 1.54
N SER A 145 -21.82 21.04 2.20
CA SER A 145 -22.51 20.11 3.10
C SER A 145 -23.10 18.93 2.33
N PHE A 146 -23.70 19.19 1.16
CA PHE A 146 -24.13 18.15 0.23
C PHE A 146 -22.96 17.27 -0.24
N LEU A 147 -21.85 17.84 -0.69
CA LEU A 147 -20.68 17.03 -1.11
C LEU A 147 -20.14 16.16 0.02
N ARG A 148 -20.15 16.67 1.26
CA ARG A 148 -19.74 15.91 2.45
C ARG A 148 -20.74 14.79 2.76
N SER A 149 -22.04 15.01 2.62
CA SER A 149 -23.04 13.95 2.81
C SER A 149 -22.87 12.83 1.78
N GLN A 150 -22.69 13.18 0.50
CA GLN A 150 -22.41 12.20 -0.56
C GLN A 150 -21.13 11.43 -0.28
N LYS A 151 -20.08 12.13 0.18
CA LYS A 151 -18.82 11.48 0.53
C LYS A 151 -18.97 10.50 1.68
N ASN A 152 -19.69 10.88 2.73
CA ASN A 152 -19.90 10.03 3.89
C ASN A 152 -20.69 8.77 3.51
N LEU A 153 -21.73 8.92 2.70
CA LEU A 153 -22.51 7.79 2.15
C LEU A 153 -21.61 6.81 1.38
N VAL A 154 -20.86 7.32 0.40
CA VAL A 154 -19.97 6.49 -0.43
C VAL A 154 -18.88 5.83 0.41
N SER A 155 -18.34 6.54 1.41
CA SER A 155 -17.32 5.99 2.32
C SER A 155 -17.88 4.88 3.21
N ALA A 156 -19.09 5.06 3.75
CA ALA A 156 -19.75 4.05 4.57
C ALA A 156 -20.05 2.79 3.75
N PHE A 157 -20.59 2.94 2.54
CA PHE A 157 -20.88 1.82 1.64
C PHE A 157 -19.60 1.12 1.15
N LEU A 158 -18.52 1.87 0.88
CA LEU A 158 -17.21 1.26 0.62
C LEU A 158 -16.74 0.43 1.82
N GLY A 159 -16.89 0.95 3.04
CA GLY A 159 -16.54 0.24 4.26
C GLY A 159 -17.27 -1.09 4.39
N THR A 160 -18.59 -1.13 4.13
CA THR A 160 -19.36 -2.38 4.17
C THR A 160 -18.94 -3.35 3.07
N LYS A 161 -18.71 -2.88 1.84
CA LYS A 161 -18.23 -3.73 0.74
C LYS A 161 -16.83 -4.30 0.97
N PHE A 162 -15.92 -3.53 1.58
CA PHE A 162 -14.61 -4.05 1.97
C PHE A 162 -14.69 -5.06 3.10
N ALA A 163 -15.54 -4.82 4.10
CA ALA A 163 -15.76 -5.78 5.19
C ALA A 163 -16.35 -7.09 4.66
N GLN A 164 -17.33 -7.01 3.74
CA GLN A 164 -17.90 -8.17 3.08
C GLN A 164 -16.86 -8.92 2.27
N ASN A 165 -16.12 -8.24 1.39
CA ASN A 165 -15.08 -8.88 0.59
C ASN A 165 -13.97 -9.53 1.44
N LEU A 166 -13.66 -8.96 2.60
CA LEU A 166 -12.73 -9.56 3.55
C LEU A 166 -13.32 -10.83 4.18
N SER A 167 -14.59 -10.79 4.59
CA SER A 167 -15.30 -11.97 5.10
C SER A 167 -15.36 -13.10 4.07
N ASP A 168 -15.79 -12.78 2.85
CA ASP A 168 -15.91 -13.74 1.74
C ASP A 168 -14.53 -14.33 1.37
N SER A 169 -13.48 -13.51 1.39
CA SER A 169 -12.12 -13.99 1.13
C SER A 169 -11.61 -14.91 2.25
N VAL A 170 -11.89 -14.58 3.51
CA VAL A 170 -11.54 -15.43 4.66
C VAL A 170 -12.30 -16.75 4.57
N GLU A 171 -13.59 -16.72 4.28
CA GLU A 171 -14.43 -17.92 4.10
C GLU A 171 -13.91 -18.79 2.95
N TYR A 172 -13.64 -18.20 1.78
CA TYR A 172 -13.09 -18.90 0.62
C TYR A 172 -11.79 -19.62 0.93
N TYR A 173 -10.81 -18.93 1.53
CA TYR A 173 -9.54 -19.56 1.88
C TYR A 173 -9.64 -20.55 3.03
N THR A 174 -10.62 -20.38 3.93
CA THR A 174 -10.91 -21.35 4.98
C THR A 174 -11.50 -22.63 4.37
N ALA A 175 -12.47 -22.52 3.47
CA ALA A 175 -13.07 -23.66 2.77
C ALA A 175 -12.05 -24.39 1.89
N LEU A 176 -11.27 -23.65 1.08
CA LEU A 176 -10.20 -24.22 0.25
C LEU A 176 -9.16 -24.97 1.10
N ARG A 177 -8.87 -24.47 2.29
CA ARG A 177 -8.00 -25.16 3.25
C ARG A 177 -8.69 -26.41 3.79
N ASP A 178 -9.92 -26.34 4.26
CA ASP A 178 -10.60 -27.49 4.86
C ASP A 178 -10.81 -28.64 3.86
N GLU A 179 -10.91 -28.35 2.55
CA GLU A 179 -10.89 -29.37 1.48
C GLU A 179 -9.52 -30.05 1.29
N HIS A 180 -8.42 -29.35 1.59
CA HIS A 180 -7.05 -29.80 1.31
C HIS A 180 -6.28 -30.28 2.54
N PHE A 181 -6.82 -30.10 3.74
CA PHE A 181 -6.19 -30.48 5.00
C PHE A 181 -7.10 -31.45 5.78
N SER A 182 -6.62 -32.69 5.94
CA SER A 182 -7.30 -33.78 6.65
C SER A 182 -7.16 -33.69 8.19
N ASP A 183 -6.20 -32.91 8.69
CA ASP A 183 -5.93 -32.72 10.12
C ASP A 183 -6.35 -31.31 10.62
N SER A 184 -6.86 -31.23 11.85
CA SER A 184 -7.36 -29.98 12.43
C SER A 184 -6.27 -28.91 12.61
N LEU A 185 -6.66 -27.62 12.54
CA LEU A 185 -5.78 -26.47 12.76
C LEU A 185 -4.99 -26.56 14.07
N GLY A 186 -5.59 -27.13 15.12
CA GLY A 186 -4.92 -27.35 16.41
C GLY A 186 -3.67 -28.20 16.25
N THR A 187 -3.75 -29.29 15.48
CA THR A 187 -2.65 -30.21 15.24
C THR A 187 -1.49 -29.56 14.47
N PHE A 188 -1.80 -28.70 13.48
CA PHE A 188 -0.79 -27.95 12.74
C PHE A 188 -0.10 -26.90 13.64
N ILE A 189 -0.88 -26.13 14.40
CA ILE A 189 -0.35 -25.13 15.32
C ILE A 189 0.50 -25.80 16.40
N ASP A 190 0.04 -26.90 16.97
CA ASP A 190 0.78 -27.68 17.97
C ASP A 190 2.08 -28.25 17.37
N SER A 191 2.05 -28.73 16.12
CA SER A 191 3.27 -29.20 15.42
C SER A 191 4.24 -28.06 15.08
N ALA A 192 3.75 -26.88 14.72
CA ALA A 192 4.57 -25.72 14.39
C ALA A 192 5.16 -25.04 15.64
N LEU A 193 4.44 -25.07 16.76
CA LEU A 193 4.87 -24.56 18.06
C LEU A 193 5.67 -25.59 18.88
N SER A 194 5.68 -26.87 18.47
CA SER A 194 6.43 -27.94 19.11
C SER A 194 7.94 -27.75 18.95
N VAL A 195 8.56 -27.16 19.97
CA VAL A 195 10.00 -26.90 20.09
C VAL A 195 10.85 -28.18 19.96
N GLU A 196 10.30 -29.34 20.33
CA GLU A 196 11.01 -30.63 20.29
C GLU A 196 11.19 -31.21 18.89
N LYS A 197 10.36 -30.83 17.91
CA LYS A 197 10.31 -31.53 16.62
C LYS A 197 10.92 -30.76 15.45
N CYS A 198 11.13 -29.44 15.56
CA CYS A 198 11.73 -28.56 14.54
C CYS A 198 11.32 -28.88 13.07
N SER A 199 10.13 -29.46 12.87
CA SER A 199 9.67 -29.97 11.59
C SER A 199 8.16 -29.90 11.57
N ILE A 200 7.64 -29.29 10.50
CA ILE A 200 6.21 -29.21 10.25
C ILE A 200 5.83 -30.51 9.55
N VAL A 201 5.12 -31.39 10.25
CA VAL A 201 4.61 -32.63 9.65
C VAL A 201 3.27 -32.31 9.00
N LEU A 202 3.27 -32.18 7.68
CA LEU A 202 2.05 -32.12 6.89
C LEU A 202 1.67 -33.56 6.54
N ARG A 203 0.65 -34.11 7.21
CA ARG A 203 0.00 -35.34 6.73
C ARG A 203 -1.02 -34.94 5.68
N LYS A 204 -0.93 -35.60 4.53
CA LYS A 204 -1.92 -35.53 3.45
C LYS A 204 -2.95 -36.63 3.68
#